data_AF-A0A937L9S0-F1
#
_entry.id   AF-A0A937L9S0-F1
#
_cell.length_a   1.000
_cell.length_b   1.000
_cell.length_c   1.000
_cell.angle_alpha   90.00
_cell.angle_beta   90.00
_cell.angle_gamma   90.00
#
_symmetry.space_group_name_H-M   'P 1'
#
loop_
_entity.id
_entity.type
_entity.pdbx_description
1 polymer ?
#
loop_
_entity_poly.entity_id
_entity_poly.type
_entity_poly.pdbx_seq_one_letter_code
_entity_poly.pdbx_strand_id
1 'polypeptide(L)' 'MLRQVLKDRCEQLMQRLADQVQNLPDGNESWLSTERELVAVEQALARLSFVDA' A
#
# COMPACT_ATOMS: atom_id res chain seq x y z
N MET A 1 -16.04 -8.45 -3.73
CA MET A 1 -14.75 -9.03 -4.15
C MET A 1 -13.63 -7.98 -4.26
N LEU A 2 -13.78 -6.92 -5.06
CA LEU A 2 -12.74 -5.89 -5.25
C LEU A 2 -12.21 -5.25 -3.95
N ARG A 3 -13.11 -4.96 -2.99
CA ARG A 3 -12.72 -4.41 -1.68
C ARG A 3 -11.80 -5.32 -0.88
N GLN A 4 -12.03 -6.64 -0.92
CA GLN A 4 -11.19 -7.62 -0.23
C GLN A 4 -9.82 -7.70 -0.91
N VAL A 5 -9.79 -7.76 -2.25
CA VAL A 5 -8.54 -7.77 -3.03
C VAL A 5 -7.68 -6.53 -2.73
N LEU A 6 -8.29 -5.35 -2.58
CA LEU A 6 -7.57 -4.13 -2.24
C LEU A 6 -7.05 -4.12 -0.80
N LYS A 7 -7.79 -4.71 0.16
CA LYS A 7 -7.31 -4.90 1.54
C LYS A 7 -6.11 -5.84 1.58
N ASP A 8 -6.21 -6.99 0.93
CA ASP A 8 -5.13 -7.98 0.87
C ASP A 8 -3.88 -7.38 0.20
N ARG A 9 -4.07 -6.57 -0.84
CA ARG A 9 -2.97 -5.85 -1.50
C ARG A 9 -2.34 -4.79 -0.59
N CYS A 10 -3.15 -4.06 0.18
CA CYS A 10 -2.67 -3.07 1.15
C CYS A 10 -1.77 -3.73 2.20
N GLU A 11 -2.23 -4.82 2.81
CA GLU A 11 -1.47 -5.57 3.82
C GLU A 11 -0.13 -6.07 3.27
N GLN A 12 -0.11 -6.60 2.04
CA GLN A 12 1.12 -7.04 1.39
C GLN A 12 2.12 -5.90 1.14
N LEU A 13 1.62 -4.73 0.72
CA LEU A 13 2.47 -3.56 0.48
C LEU A 13 3.04 -3.00 1.78
N MET A 14 2.25 -3.00 2.87
CA MET A 14 2.73 -2.58 4.19
C MET A 14 3.87 -3.48 4.70
N GLN A 15 3.73 -4.80 4.53
CA GLN A 15 4.80 -5.74 4.90
C GLN A 15 6.07 -5.50 4.08
N ARG A 16 5.94 -5.34 2.75
CA ARG A 16 7.09 -5.04 1.88
C ARG A 16 7.77 -3.73 2.25
N LEU A 17 7.01 -2.70 2.57
CA LEU A 17 7.57 -1.42 3.00
C LEU A 17 8.32 -1.57 4.32
N ALA A 18 7.77 -2.30 5.29
CA ALA A 18 8.43 -2.57 6.56
C ALA A 18 9.77 -3.30 6.36
N ASP A 19 9.80 -4.33 5.50
CA ASP A 19 11.02 -5.06 5.17
C ASP A 19 12.05 -4.17 4.46
N GLN A 20 11.61 -3.32 3.53
CA GLN A 20 12.48 -2.36 2.84
C GLN A 20 13.06 -1.33 3.81
N VAL A 21 12.26 -0.83 4.76
CA VAL A 21 12.72 0.13 5.77
C VAL A 21 13.71 -0.52 6.74
N GLN A 22 13.48 -1.77 7.14
CA GLN A 22 14.39 -2.50 8.03
C GLN A 22 15.73 -2.86 7.37
N ASN A 23 15.72 -3.13 6.07
CA ASN A 23 16.90 -3.57 5.33
C ASN A 23 17.48 -2.49 4.41
N LEU A 24 17.12 -1.22 4.62
CA LEU A 24 17.43 -0.08 3.76
C LEU A 24 18.95 -0.04 3.45
N PRO A 25 19.37 -0.39 2.22
CA PRO A 25 20.70 -0.05 1.77
C PRO A 25 20.69 1.44 1.44
N ASP A 26 21.73 2.17 1.84
CA ASP A 26 21.88 3.58 1.50
C ASP A 26 21.63 3.80 -0.02
N GLY A 27 20.56 4.53 -0.33
CA GLY A 27 20.23 4.95 -1.71
C GLY A 27 19.18 4.13 -2.46
N ASN A 28 18.45 3.19 -1.83
CA ASN A 28 17.42 2.45 -2.57
C ASN A 28 16.08 3.21 -2.61
N GLU A 29 15.78 3.90 -3.72
CA GLU A 29 14.51 4.61 -3.96
C GLU A 29 13.28 3.67 -4.08
N SER A 30 13.44 2.34 -4.02
CA SER A 30 12.31 1.41 -4.18
C SER A 30 11.23 1.53 -3.09
N TRP A 31 11.55 2.05 -1.90
CA TRP A 31 10.55 2.30 -0.85
C TRP A 31 9.56 3.42 -1.25
N LEU A 32 10.01 4.44 -1.99
CA LEU A 32 9.13 5.53 -2.49
C LEU A 32 8.08 4.99 -3.46
N SER A 33 8.43 3.99 -4.27
CA SER A 33 7.47 3.33 -5.16
C SER A 33 6.41 2.58 -4.36
N THR A 34 6.81 1.85 -3.31
CA THR A 34 5.90 1.11 -2.43
C THR A 34 4.98 2.06 -1.66
N GLU A 35 5.50 3.17 -1.15
CA GLU A 35 4.72 4.22 -0.47
C GLU A 35 3.67 4.83 -1.40
N ARG A 36 4.03 5.15 -2.65
CA ARG A 36 3.07 5.66 -3.64
C ARG A 36 1.96 4.67 -3.94
N GLU A 37 2.27 3.37 -4.02
CA GLU A 37 1.26 2.34 -4.25
C GLU A 37 0.32 2.18 -3.05
N LEU A 38 0.85 2.27 -1.82
CA LEU A 38 0.03 2.28 -0.59
C LEU A 38 -0.97 3.43 -0.58
N VAL A 39 -0.52 4.65 -0.81
CA VAL A 39 -1.38 5.84 -0.83
C VAL A 39 -2.49 5.71 -1.88
N ALA A 40 -2.18 5.17 -3.06
CA ALA A 40 -3.19 4.95 -4.10
C ALA A 40 -4.25 3.93 -3.67
N VAL A 41 -3.85 2.83 -3.00
CA VAL A 41 -4.77 1.80 -2.49
C VAL A 41 -5.64 2.33 -1.36
N GLU A 42 -5.07 3.09 -0.42
CA GLU A 42 -5.82 3.74 0.66
C GLU A 42 -6.87 4.71 0.13
N GLN A 43 -6.52 5.53 -0.86
CA GLN A 43 -7.47 6.44 -1.51
C GLN A 43 -8.59 5.68 -2.23
N ALA A 44 -8.27 4.58 -2.92
CA ALA A 44 -9.27 3.74 -3.56
C ALA A 44 -10.22 3.11 -2.53
N LEU A 45 -9.69 2.59 -1.42
CA LEU A 45 -10.48 2.05 -0.32
C LEU A 45 -11.38 3.11 0.33
N ALA A 46 -10.86 4.32 0.56
CA ALA A 46 -11.65 5.44 1.08
C ALA A 46 -12.82 5.78 0.14
N ARG A 47 -12.59 5.85 -1.18
CA ARG A 47 -13.65 6.10 -2.17
C ARG A 47 -14.70 5.00 -2.20
N LEU A 48 -14.30 3.73 -2.14
CA LEU A 48 -15.25 2.61 -2.05
C LEU A 48 -16.08 2.67 -0.76
N SER A 49 -15.49 3.16 0.33
CA SER A 49 -16.19 3.34 1.60
C SER A 49 -17.24 4.45 1.56
N PHE A 50 -17.06 5.46 0.70
CA PHE A 50 -18.04 6.51 0.43
C PHE A 50 -19.13 6.10 -0.57
N VAL A 51 -18.89 5.11 -1.42
CA VAL A 51 -19.86 4.62 -2.42
C VAL A 51 -20.85 3.60 -1.84
N ASP A 52 -20.47 2.91 -0.77
CA ASP A 52 -21.33 1.95 -0.04
C ASP A 52 -22.17 2.62 1.09
N ALA A 53 -22.28 3.95 1.13
CA ALA A 53 -22.94 4.74 2.18
C ALA A 53 -24.27 5.38 1.73
#